data_AF-A0A953FZS7-F1
#
_entry.id   AF-A0A953FZS7-F1
#
_cell.length_a   1.000
_cell.length_b   1.000
_cell.length_c   1.000
_cell.angle_alpha   90.00
_cell.angle_beta   90.00
_cell.angle_gamma   90.00
#
_symmetry.space_group_name_H-M   'P 1'
#
loop_
_entity.id
_entity.type
_entity.pdbx_description
1 polymer ?
#
loop_
_entity_poly.entity_id
_entity_poly.type
_entity_poly.pdbx_seq_one_letter_code
_entity_poly.pdbx_strand_id
1 'polypeptide(L)'
;MILGVTEPIELNTLSADQVLGLRKNMVNSSPQLLGGDYVPSPEVFSELKSGGYWYGLKGYAFYGRGENSVLGKAIESRLLLTPYLLVSPEFWGLTIWYEKNLKWDPNKVTEQDLDRSDFPYYPKAHSFIWHPSEGRAEISYHLSDYIQQLNRYAEKELTVAQASFSLISYNALDFGYRYMYAAMGESSNIVNPNDRGKAFKVLSGFFTTDGCGYAAGCNISYDLAGTPSTFFRVFRFSDLPAKLVVKLWREAPADINIAPDVRFEINFD
;
A
#
# COMPACT_ATOMS: atom_id res chain seq x y z
N MET A 1 10.71 8.64 16.41
CA MET A 1 11.82 8.27 15.51
C MET A 1 11.35 8.43 14.09
N ILE A 2 12.02 9.25 13.28
CA ILE A 2 11.64 9.44 11.88
C ILE A 2 12.23 8.28 11.07
N LEU A 3 11.41 7.65 10.24
CA LEU A 3 11.82 6.61 9.30
C LEU A 3 11.70 7.12 7.86
N GLY A 4 12.57 6.64 6.99
CA GLY A 4 12.49 6.92 5.56
C GLY A 4 11.38 6.10 4.90
N VAL A 5 10.72 6.70 3.90
CA VAL A 5 9.87 5.99 2.94
C VAL A 5 10.69 5.81 1.67
N THR A 6 10.84 4.57 1.23
CA THR A 6 11.72 4.26 0.11
C THR A 6 11.06 4.57 -1.23
N GLU A 7 11.79 5.29 -2.08
CA GLU A 7 11.37 5.48 -3.47
C GLU A 7 11.35 4.14 -4.21
N PRO A 8 10.36 3.90 -5.09
CA PRO A 8 10.29 2.69 -5.87
C PRO A 8 11.56 2.44 -6.67
N ILE A 9 11.85 1.17 -6.91
CA ILE A 9 12.98 0.67 -7.71
C ILE A 9 12.52 -0.38 -8.72
N GLU A 10 13.37 -0.67 -9.70
CA GLU A 10 13.17 -1.81 -10.59
C GLU A 10 13.42 -3.12 -9.83
N LEU A 11 12.52 -4.08 -10.01
CA LEU A 11 12.60 -5.44 -9.46
C LEU A 11 12.47 -6.53 -10.54
N ASN A 12 12.12 -6.16 -11.77
CA ASN A 12 12.03 -7.08 -12.91
C ASN A 12 13.33 -7.88 -13.03
N THR A 13 13.19 -9.18 -13.30
CA THR A 13 14.27 -10.15 -13.52
C THR A 13 15.15 -10.47 -12.30
N LEU A 14 14.96 -9.78 -11.16
CA LEU A 14 15.67 -10.13 -9.94
C LEU A 14 15.21 -11.51 -9.43
N SER A 15 16.15 -12.27 -8.88
CA SER A 15 15.83 -13.50 -8.17
C SER A 15 15.07 -13.20 -6.87
N ALA A 16 14.30 -14.18 -6.39
CA ALA A 16 13.62 -14.06 -5.10
C ALA A 16 14.62 -13.72 -3.97
N ASP A 17 15.80 -14.36 -3.97
CA ASP A 17 16.86 -14.09 -2.98
C ASP A 17 17.40 -12.66 -3.06
N GLN A 18 17.54 -12.09 -4.25
CA GLN A 18 17.95 -10.69 -4.42
C GLN A 18 16.89 -9.74 -3.85
N VAL A 19 15.61 -9.99 -4.15
CA VAL A 19 14.49 -9.21 -3.62
C VAL A 19 14.42 -9.31 -2.08
N LEU A 20 14.56 -10.52 -1.54
CA LEU A 20 14.60 -10.74 -0.08
C LEU A 20 15.86 -10.17 0.57
N GLY A 21 16.98 -10.10 -0.15
CA GLY A 21 18.19 -9.41 0.29
C GLY A 21 17.96 -7.91 0.44
N LEU A 22 17.31 -7.26 -0.54
CA LEU A 22 16.93 -5.85 -0.46
C LEU A 22 15.99 -5.60 0.72
N ARG A 23 14.97 -6.45 0.89
CA ARG A 23 14.05 -6.44 2.03
C ARG A 23 14.81 -6.47 3.37
N LYS A 24 15.71 -7.45 3.55
CA LYS A 24 16.52 -7.60 4.78
C LYS A 24 17.37 -6.37 5.05
N ASN A 25 18.01 -5.82 4.02
CA ASN A 25 18.81 -4.60 4.15
C ASN A 25 17.97 -3.42 4.63
N MET A 26 16.75 -3.25 4.10
CA MET A 26 15.85 -2.20 4.55
C MET A 26 15.38 -2.40 5.99
N VAL A 27 15.07 -3.64 6.40
CA VAL A 27 14.71 -3.94 7.80
C VAL A 27 15.86 -3.59 8.74
N ASN A 28 17.08 -4.00 8.38
CA ASN A 28 18.29 -3.79 9.16
C ASN A 28 18.80 -2.34 9.14
N SER A 29 18.16 -1.44 8.39
CA SER A 29 18.46 0.00 8.47
C SER A 29 17.93 0.65 9.75
N SER A 30 17.03 -0.03 10.47
CA SER A 30 16.48 0.42 11.76
C SER A 30 16.50 -0.72 12.80
N PRO A 31 17.67 -1.27 13.16
CA PRO A 31 17.79 -2.47 14.00
C PRO A 31 17.20 -2.28 15.40
N GLN A 32 17.10 -1.05 15.89
CA GLN A 32 16.49 -0.70 17.17
C GLN A 32 14.98 -0.98 17.25
N LEU A 33 14.31 -1.25 16.12
CA LEU A 33 12.92 -1.68 16.07
C LEU A 33 12.77 -3.21 16.05
N LEU A 34 13.89 -3.93 16.06
CA LEU A 34 13.92 -5.40 16.03
C LEU A 34 14.21 -5.95 17.42
N GLY A 35 13.54 -7.07 17.74
CA GLY A 35 13.85 -7.87 18.92
C GLY A 35 14.93 -8.93 18.69
N GLY A 36 15.46 -9.04 17.47
CA GLY A 36 16.43 -10.06 17.05
C GLY A 36 16.66 -10.05 15.53
N ASP A 37 17.28 -11.09 15.00
CA ASP A 37 17.55 -11.21 13.58
C ASP A 37 16.25 -11.33 12.77
N TYR A 38 16.13 -10.51 11.74
CA TYR A 38 14.98 -10.55 10.85
C TYR A 38 15.10 -11.66 9.79
N VAL A 39 14.04 -12.46 9.68
CA VAL A 39 13.85 -13.47 8.64
C VAL A 39 12.52 -13.19 7.93
N PRO A 40 12.51 -12.97 6.60
CA PRO A 40 11.27 -12.77 5.86
C PRO A 40 10.29 -13.94 6.05
N SER A 41 9.03 -13.62 6.31
CA SER A 41 8.00 -14.62 6.56
C SER A 41 7.69 -15.45 5.29
N PRO A 42 7.80 -16.78 5.34
CA PRO A 42 7.37 -17.64 4.23
C PRO A 42 5.88 -17.46 3.89
N GLU A 43 5.04 -17.08 4.87
CA GLU A 43 3.61 -16.82 4.65
C GLU A 43 3.36 -15.63 3.70
N VAL A 44 4.31 -14.70 3.62
CA VAL A 44 4.22 -13.52 2.76
C VAL A 44 4.95 -13.75 1.44
N PHE A 45 6.12 -14.41 1.47
CA PHE A 45 7.06 -14.39 0.34
C PHE A 45 7.24 -15.71 -0.41
N SER A 46 6.65 -16.82 0.05
CA SER A 46 6.90 -18.15 -0.55
C SER A 46 6.42 -18.31 -2.00
N GLU A 47 5.43 -17.51 -2.42
CA GLU A 47 4.85 -17.55 -3.76
C GLU A 47 5.46 -16.49 -4.71
N LEU A 48 6.54 -15.82 -4.30
CA LEU A 48 7.26 -14.89 -5.15
C LEU A 48 7.99 -15.63 -6.28
N LYS A 49 7.69 -15.30 -7.55
CA LYS A 49 8.39 -15.89 -8.70
C LYS A 49 9.74 -15.24 -8.92
N SER A 50 10.79 -16.04 -8.79
CA SER A 50 12.17 -15.66 -9.07
C SER A 50 12.37 -15.34 -10.55
N GLY A 51 13.09 -14.25 -10.86
CA GLY A 51 13.35 -13.83 -12.24
C GLY A 51 12.11 -13.34 -12.99
N GLY A 52 11.00 -13.11 -12.28
CA GLY A 52 9.73 -12.66 -12.85
C GLY A 52 9.69 -11.17 -13.15
N TYR A 53 8.57 -10.75 -13.72
CA TYR A 53 8.24 -9.33 -13.90
C TYR A 53 7.34 -8.86 -12.77
N TRP A 54 7.22 -7.55 -12.61
CA TRP A 54 6.39 -6.89 -11.62
C TRP A 54 5.46 -5.91 -12.32
N TYR A 55 4.31 -5.63 -11.70
CA TYR A 55 3.51 -4.50 -12.15
C TYR A 55 4.31 -3.21 -11.99
N GLY A 56 4.60 -2.53 -13.09
CA GLY A 56 5.38 -1.30 -13.09
C GLY A 56 4.49 -0.09 -12.79
N LEU A 57 5.05 1.01 -12.27
CA LEU A 57 4.30 2.22 -11.94
C LEU A 57 3.59 2.84 -13.14
N LYS A 58 4.26 2.89 -14.30
CA LYS A 58 3.65 3.39 -15.55
C LYS A 58 2.56 2.45 -16.02
N GLY A 59 2.86 1.15 -16.00
CA GLY A 59 1.89 0.12 -16.30
C GLY A 59 0.64 0.24 -15.43
N TYR A 60 0.81 0.37 -14.11
CA TYR A 60 -0.28 0.37 -13.16
C TYR A 60 -1.12 1.65 -13.22
N ALA A 61 -0.50 2.82 -13.27
CA ALA A 61 -1.24 4.07 -13.18
C ALA A 61 -1.71 4.62 -14.53
N PHE A 62 -1.08 4.22 -15.65
CA PHE A 62 -1.33 4.81 -16.97
C PHE A 62 -1.79 3.79 -18.01
N TYR A 63 -1.01 2.73 -18.29
CA TYR A 63 -1.34 1.81 -19.40
C TYR A 63 -2.38 0.73 -19.05
N GLY A 64 -2.50 0.38 -17.77
CA GLY A 64 -3.37 -0.71 -17.31
C GLY A 64 -2.81 -2.10 -17.66
N ARG A 65 -3.71 -3.03 -17.98
CA ARG A 65 -3.36 -4.44 -18.28
C ARG A 65 -2.81 -4.57 -19.70
N GLY A 66 -1.85 -5.47 -19.89
CA GLY A 66 -1.29 -5.82 -21.20
C GLY A 66 0.24 -5.77 -21.25
N GLU A 67 0.79 -5.69 -22.45
CA GLU A 67 2.25 -5.69 -22.67
C GLU A 67 2.98 -4.56 -21.94
N ASN A 68 2.33 -3.40 -21.77
CA ASN A 68 2.90 -2.25 -21.08
C ASN A 68 2.70 -2.26 -19.55
N SER A 69 2.08 -3.31 -18.98
CA SER A 69 1.82 -3.40 -17.54
C SER A 69 3.09 -3.48 -16.68
N VAL A 70 4.21 -3.95 -17.26
CA VAL A 70 5.50 -4.09 -16.59
C VAL A 70 6.38 -2.84 -16.69
N LEU A 71 5.89 -1.77 -17.35
CA LEU A 71 6.68 -0.56 -17.58
C LEU A 71 6.81 0.31 -16.32
N GLY A 72 8.03 0.80 -16.12
CA GLY A 72 8.39 1.60 -14.95
C GLY A 72 8.76 0.73 -13.75
N LYS A 73 9.24 1.38 -12.69
CA LYS A 73 9.68 0.73 -11.46
C LYS A 73 8.54 -0.08 -10.84
N ALA A 74 8.85 -1.19 -10.15
CA ALA A 74 7.84 -2.06 -9.58
C ALA A 74 6.99 -1.33 -8.52
N ILE A 75 5.67 -1.28 -8.67
CA ILE A 75 4.78 -0.57 -7.75
C ILE A 75 4.93 -1.10 -6.32
N GLU A 76 5.06 -2.42 -6.16
CA GLU A 76 5.19 -3.10 -4.87
C GLU A 76 6.45 -2.73 -4.11
N SER A 77 7.50 -2.28 -4.81
CA SER A 77 8.74 -1.86 -4.16
C SER A 77 8.54 -0.72 -3.16
N ARG A 78 7.47 0.10 -3.33
CA ARG A 78 7.09 1.20 -2.42
C ARG A 78 6.90 0.74 -0.98
N LEU A 79 6.30 -0.44 -0.79
CA LEU A 79 5.95 -0.98 0.53
C LEU A 79 6.87 -2.14 0.92
N LEU A 80 7.30 -2.95 -0.05
CA LEU A 80 8.28 -4.01 0.15
C LEU A 80 9.60 -3.48 0.73
N LEU A 81 10.02 -2.30 0.29
CA LEU A 81 11.24 -1.66 0.75
C LEU A 81 11.01 -0.62 1.86
N THR A 82 9.78 -0.47 2.35
CA THR A 82 9.46 0.34 3.53
C THR A 82 8.92 -0.56 4.66
N PRO A 83 9.75 -1.42 5.28
CA PRO A 83 9.30 -2.49 6.18
C PRO A 83 8.37 -2.11 7.29
N TYR A 84 8.72 -1.04 7.98
CA TYR A 84 8.03 -0.67 9.19
C TYR A 84 6.70 0.03 8.87
N LEU A 85 6.43 0.35 7.60
CA LEU A 85 5.10 0.73 7.15
C LEU A 85 4.25 -0.55 7.13
N LEU A 86 3.72 -0.92 8.30
CA LEU A 86 3.02 -2.18 8.50
C LEU A 86 1.70 -2.24 7.73
N VAL A 87 1.06 -1.08 7.56
CA VAL A 87 -0.22 -0.92 6.88
C VAL A 87 -0.16 0.31 5.98
N SER A 88 -0.48 0.16 4.70
CA SER A 88 -0.47 1.25 3.73
C SER A 88 -1.79 1.35 2.96
N PRO A 89 -2.29 2.57 2.67
CA PRO A 89 -3.42 2.73 1.76
C PRO A 89 -3.05 2.37 0.32
N GLU A 90 -3.95 1.65 -0.36
CA GLU A 90 -3.98 1.41 -1.81
C GLU A 90 -5.21 2.10 -2.38
N PHE A 91 -5.01 3.05 -3.29
CA PHE A 91 -6.07 3.94 -3.75
C PHE A 91 -6.75 3.40 -5.01
N TRP A 92 -8.08 3.37 -5.02
CA TRP A 92 -8.87 2.83 -6.14
C TRP A 92 -9.67 3.91 -6.88
N GLY A 93 -10.10 4.94 -6.17
CA GLY A 93 -10.93 6.01 -6.75
C GLY A 93 -10.14 7.10 -7.49
N LEU A 94 -8.82 7.06 -7.43
CA LEU A 94 -7.88 8.00 -8.05
C LEU A 94 -6.93 7.27 -9.02
N THR A 95 -7.36 6.13 -9.57
CA THR A 95 -6.57 5.31 -10.50
C THR A 95 -7.41 4.91 -11.70
N ILE A 96 -6.75 4.50 -12.79
CA ILE A 96 -7.40 4.05 -14.02
C ILE A 96 -8.23 2.76 -13.84
N TRP A 97 -8.04 2.06 -12.72
CA TRP A 97 -8.72 0.82 -12.37
C TRP A 97 -10.19 1.01 -12.03
N TYR A 98 -10.61 2.26 -11.78
CA TYR A 98 -11.99 2.63 -11.61
C TYR A 98 -12.38 3.63 -12.71
N GLU A 99 -12.67 3.10 -13.91
CA GLU A 99 -12.88 3.84 -15.17
C GLU A 99 -13.90 5.00 -15.08
N LYS A 100 -14.75 5.02 -14.05
CA LYS A 100 -15.70 6.11 -13.79
C LYS A 100 -15.04 7.37 -13.21
N ASN A 101 -13.84 7.27 -12.64
CA ASN A 101 -13.20 8.36 -11.89
C ASN A 101 -12.01 8.95 -12.65
N LEU A 102 -10.83 8.31 -12.61
CA LEU A 102 -9.64 8.84 -13.28
C LEU A 102 -9.61 8.40 -14.74
N LYS A 103 -9.60 9.39 -15.63
CA LYS A 103 -9.22 9.26 -17.03
C LYS A 103 -8.16 10.31 -17.33
N TRP A 104 -7.06 9.89 -17.93
CA TRP A 104 -6.02 10.80 -18.39
C TRP A 104 -6.49 11.55 -19.63
N ASP A 105 -6.26 12.87 -19.68
CA ASP A 105 -6.47 13.66 -20.89
C ASP A 105 -5.31 13.40 -21.87
N PRO A 106 -5.57 12.79 -23.04
CA PRO A 106 -4.51 12.44 -23.99
C PRO A 106 -3.78 13.67 -24.56
N ASN A 107 -4.35 14.88 -24.43
CA ASN A 107 -3.68 16.11 -24.85
C ASN A 107 -2.79 16.71 -23.75
N LYS A 108 -2.90 16.24 -22.51
CA LYS A 108 -2.14 16.76 -21.36
C LYS A 108 -1.03 15.83 -20.89
N VAL A 109 -1.10 14.53 -21.23
CA VAL A 109 -0.08 13.55 -20.84
C VAL A 109 0.79 13.18 -22.04
N THR A 110 2.08 13.47 -21.95
CA THR A 110 3.09 13.02 -22.92
C THR A 110 3.94 11.89 -22.35
N GLU A 111 4.64 11.14 -23.21
CA GLU A 111 5.62 10.13 -22.78
C GLU A 111 6.73 10.75 -21.90
N GLN A 112 7.13 11.99 -22.20
CA GLN A 112 8.11 12.72 -21.38
C GLN A 112 7.58 13.01 -19.98
N ASP A 113 6.27 13.30 -19.82
CA ASP A 113 5.68 13.48 -18.51
C ASP A 113 5.77 12.19 -17.68
N LEU A 114 5.55 11.04 -18.31
CA LEU A 114 5.64 9.74 -17.64
C LEU A 114 7.08 9.42 -17.17
N ASP A 115 8.10 9.98 -17.79
CA ASP A 115 9.50 9.79 -17.35
C ASP A 115 9.91 10.70 -16.17
N ARG A 116 9.08 11.69 -15.80
CA ARG A 116 9.42 12.59 -14.71
C ARG A 116 9.26 11.91 -13.35
N SER A 117 10.20 12.19 -12.45
CA SER A 117 10.17 11.68 -11.07
C SER A 117 9.05 12.26 -10.21
N ASP A 118 8.46 13.38 -10.63
CA ASP A 118 7.34 14.07 -9.99
C ASP A 118 5.98 13.78 -10.64
N PHE A 119 5.91 12.86 -11.62
CA PHE A 119 4.63 12.43 -12.16
C PHE A 119 3.78 11.74 -11.06
N PRO A 120 2.50 12.11 -10.90
CA PRO A 120 1.67 11.68 -9.76
C PRO A 120 1.15 10.25 -9.90
N TYR A 121 2.05 9.26 -9.93
CA TYR A 121 1.71 7.83 -10.02
C TYR A 121 0.89 7.33 -8.83
N TYR A 122 1.22 7.80 -7.63
CA TYR A 122 0.57 7.42 -6.37
C TYR A 122 0.85 8.51 -5.32
N PRO A 123 0.03 8.63 -4.27
CA PRO A 123 0.30 9.57 -3.19
C PRO A 123 1.50 9.09 -2.38
N LYS A 124 2.53 9.94 -2.30
CA LYS A 124 3.72 9.68 -1.48
C LYS A 124 3.45 10.07 -0.04
N ALA A 125 3.88 9.24 0.90
CA ALA A 125 3.90 9.63 2.31
C ALA A 125 4.98 10.69 2.51
N HIS A 126 4.63 11.78 3.20
CA HIS A 126 5.54 12.90 3.45
C HIS A 126 6.19 12.84 4.85
N SER A 127 5.59 12.09 5.76
CA SER A 127 6.13 11.88 7.11
C SER A 127 5.85 10.45 7.56
N PHE A 128 6.83 9.83 8.21
CA PHE A 128 6.68 8.51 8.80
C PHE A 128 7.47 8.44 10.12
N ILE A 129 6.74 8.26 11.22
CA ILE A 129 7.28 8.34 12.58
C ILE A 129 6.91 7.10 13.36
N TRP A 130 7.89 6.49 14.02
CA TRP A 130 7.71 5.43 15.00
C TRP A 130 7.93 5.93 16.42
N HIS A 131 7.06 5.49 17.33
CA HIS A 131 7.08 5.70 18.77
C HIS A 131 7.21 4.34 19.46
N PRO A 132 8.43 3.76 19.53
CA PRO A 132 8.59 2.36 19.95
C PRO A 132 8.12 2.10 21.39
N SER A 133 8.34 3.06 22.30
CA SER A 133 7.89 2.98 23.70
C SER A 133 6.38 2.98 23.86
N GLU A 134 5.64 3.43 22.85
CA GLU A 134 4.17 3.51 22.84
C GLU A 134 3.55 2.37 22.02
N GLY A 135 4.35 1.56 21.32
CA GLY A 135 3.84 0.62 20.32
C GLY A 135 3.03 1.36 19.24
N ARG A 136 3.47 2.55 18.83
CA ARG A 136 2.69 3.43 17.94
C ARG A 136 3.51 3.86 16.73
N ALA A 137 2.85 3.99 15.58
CA ALA A 137 3.42 4.56 14.38
C ALA A 137 2.44 5.52 13.72
N GLU A 138 2.96 6.55 13.09
CA GLU A 138 2.21 7.58 12.39
C GLU A 138 2.76 7.75 10.98
N ILE A 139 1.89 7.75 9.98
CA ILE A 139 2.24 8.09 8.60
C ILE A 139 1.27 9.14 8.07
N SER A 140 1.79 10.10 7.29
CA SER A 140 0.98 11.19 6.76
C SER A 140 1.15 11.32 5.25
N TYR A 141 0.05 11.62 4.57
CA TYR A 141 -0.04 11.77 3.11
C TYR A 141 -0.69 13.11 2.75
N HIS A 142 -0.06 13.88 1.86
CA HIS A 142 -0.64 15.09 1.25
C HIS A 142 -1.61 14.70 0.13
N LEU A 143 -2.81 14.27 0.51
CA LEU A 143 -3.81 13.79 -0.42
C LEU A 143 -4.41 14.93 -1.25
N SER A 144 -4.62 16.11 -0.65
CA SER A 144 -5.07 17.30 -1.36
C SER A 144 -4.11 17.69 -2.48
N ASP A 145 -2.81 17.74 -2.18
CA ASP A 145 -1.78 18.06 -3.17
C ASP A 145 -1.67 17.00 -4.26
N TYR A 146 -1.79 15.73 -3.89
CA TYR A 146 -1.80 14.63 -4.86
C TYR A 146 -2.97 14.74 -5.84
N ILE A 147 -4.18 15.02 -5.35
CA ILE A 147 -5.37 15.24 -6.19
C ILE A 147 -5.17 16.46 -7.10
N GLN A 148 -4.63 17.57 -6.58
CA GLN A 148 -4.31 18.74 -7.39
C GLN A 148 -3.31 18.43 -8.50
N GLN A 149 -2.30 17.60 -8.22
CA GLN A 149 -1.34 17.16 -9.24
C GLN A 149 -2.00 16.30 -10.31
N LEU A 150 -2.86 15.34 -9.92
CA LEU A 150 -3.64 14.52 -10.85
C LEU A 150 -4.54 15.40 -11.76
N ASN A 151 -5.19 16.41 -11.20
CA ASN A 151 -6.09 17.31 -11.93
C ASN A 151 -5.41 18.12 -13.05
N ARG A 152 -4.08 18.26 -13.02
CA ARG A 152 -3.31 18.84 -14.13
C ARG A 152 -3.36 17.99 -15.39
N TYR A 153 -3.59 16.68 -15.24
CA TYR A 153 -3.51 15.69 -16.31
C TYR A 153 -4.83 14.97 -16.56
N ALA A 154 -5.78 15.04 -15.63
CA ALA A 154 -7.07 14.38 -15.76
C ALA A 154 -7.96 15.06 -16.82
N GLU A 155 -8.81 14.25 -17.47
CA GLU A 155 -9.87 14.69 -18.39
C GLU A 155 -10.95 15.49 -17.64
N LYS A 156 -11.21 15.10 -16.38
CA LYS A 156 -12.19 15.73 -15.50
C LYS A 156 -11.57 15.99 -14.14
N GLU A 157 -12.06 17.03 -13.48
CA GLU A 157 -11.65 17.36 -12.12
C GLU A 157 -12.03 16.22 -11.15
N LEU A 158 -11.02 15.76 -10.41
CA LEU A 158 -11.11 14.82 -9.32
C LEU A 158 -11.21 15.57 -7.99
N THR A 159 -11.95 14.98 -7.07
CA THR A 159 -12.22 15.48 -5.73
C THR A 159 -11.96 14.38 -4.70
N VAL A 160 -11.81 14.77 -3.44
CA VAL A 160 -11.64 13.80 -2.35
C VAL A 160 -12.82 12.82 -2.23
N ALA A 161 -14.03 13.24 -2.60
CA ALA A 161 -15.23 12.39 -2.57
C ALA A 161 -15.15 11.19 -3.53
N GLN A 162 -14.34 11.30 -4.59
CA GLN A 162 -14.07 10.19 -5.50
C GLN A 162 -12.99 9.27 -4.97
N ALA A 163 -12.14 9.73 -4.03
CA ALA A 163 -11.07 8.93 -3.46
C ALA A 163 -11.63 7.86 -2.52
N SER A 164 -11.13 6.63 -2.71
CA SER A 164 -11.35 5.52 -1.81
C SER A 164 -10.09 4.68 -1.77
N PHE A 165 -9.87 3.99 -0.67
CA PHE A 165 -8.69 3.16 -0.51
C PHE A 165 -8.99 1.85 0.22
N SER A 166 -8.15 0.86 -0.02
CA SER A 166 -8.03 -0.32 0.83
C SER A 166 -6.71 -0.31 1.58
N LEU A 167 -6.52 -1.27 2.48
CA LEU A 167 -5.28 -1.42 3.24
C LEU A 167 -4.48 -2.60 2.70
N ILE A 168 -3.19 -2.38 2.42
CA ILE A 168 -2.20 -3.43 2.21
C ILE A 168 -1.46 -3.63 3.52
N SER A 169 -1.34 -4.88 3.96
CA SER A 169 -0.84 -5.22 5.29
C SER A 169 0.12 -6.42 5.32
N TYR A 170 0.76 -6.76 4.19
CA TYR A 170 1.72 -7.88 4.18
C TYR A 170 2.93 -7.61 5.08
N ASN A 171 3.33 -6.34 5.26
CA ASN A 171 4.39 -5.98 6.22
C ASN A 171 3.96 -6.28 7.65
N ALA A 172 2.71 -6.02 8.03
CA ALA A 172 2.18 -6.41 9.33
C ALA A 172 2.30 -7.94 9.54
N LEU A 173 1.88 -8.74 8.54
CA LEU A 173 1.98 -10.20 8.61
C LEU A 173 3.43 -10.70 8.67
N ASP A 174 4.32 -10.07 7.89
CA ASP A 174 5.76 -10.37 7.87
C ASP A 174 6.40 -10.19 9.25
N PHE A 175 6.00 -9.15 9.99
CA PHE A 175 6.42 -8.91 11.37
C PHE A 175 5.62 -9.71 12.43
N GLY A 176 4.71 -10.59 12.00
CA GLY A 176 3.94 -11.49 12.86
C GLY A 176 2.67 -10.87 13.46
N TYR A 177 2.21 -9.71 12.99
CA TYR A 177 0.92 -9.15 13.35
C TYR A 177 -0.18 -9.77 12.47
N ARG A 178 -0.87 -10.76 13.03
CA ARG A 178 -1.81 -11.62 12.28
C ARG A 178 -3.23 -11.11 12.29
N TYR A 179 -3.56 -10.11 13.10
CA TYR A 179 -4.91 -9.57 13.22
C TYR A 179 -4.91 -8.05 13.14
N MET A 180 -5.93 -7.51 12.50
CA MET A 180 -6.08 -6.08 12.23
C MET A 180 -7.53 -5.63 12.47
N TYR A 181 -7.69 -4.39 12.94
CA TYR A 181 -8.98 -3.72 13.04
C TYR A 181 -8.83 -2.23 12.72
N ALA A 182 -9.72 -1.68 11.90
CA ALA A 182 -9.82 -0.23 11.70
C ALA A 182 -10.73 0.35 12.78
N ALA A 183 -10.16 1.09 13.73
CA ALA A 183 -10.86 1.66 14.86
C ALA A 183 -11.64 2.92 14.45
N MET A 184 -12.82 2.73 13.84
CA MET A 184 -13.60 3.83 13.28
C MET A 184 -14.02 4.87 14.32
N GLY A 185 -14.25 4.48 15.58
CA GLY A 185 -14.54 5.42 16.67
C GLY A 185 -13.35 6.30 17.10
N GLU A 186 -12.13 5.95 16.68
CA GLU A 186 -10.90 6.73 16.91
C GLU A 186 -10.40 7.42 15.63
N SER A 187 -11.06 7.14 14.51
CA SER A 187 -10.80 7.69 13.18
C SER A 187 -11.68 8.90 12.94
N SER A 188 -11.28 9.78 12.02
CA SER A 188 -12.02 11.00 11.69
C SER A 188 -12.07 11.22 10.19
N ASN A 189 -13.20 11.70 9.70
CA ASN A 189 -13.45 12.00 8.28
C ASN A 189 -13.23 10.83 7.32
N ILE A 190 -13.37 9.61 7.81
CA ILE A 190 -13.30 8.37 7.05
C ILE A 190 -14.50 7.52 7.42
N VAL A 191 -15.12 6.90 6.42
CA VAL A 191 -16.18 5.91 6.62
C VAL A 191 -15.74 4.57 6.07
N ASN A 192 -16.03 3.51 6.84
CA ASN A 192 -15.97 2.14 6.35
C ASN A 192 -17.40 1.58 6.34
N PRO A 193 -18.08 1.53 5.19
CA PRO A 193 -19.46 1.03 5.10
C PRO A 193 -19.59 -0.45 5.47
N ASN A 194 -18.48 -1.16 5.61
CA ASN A 194 -18.42 -2.58 5.92
C ASN A 194 -17.74 -2.87 7.26
N ASP A 195 -17.58 -1.86 8.13
CA ASP A 195 -17.13 -2.08 9.50
C ASP A 195 -18.09 -3.05 10.22
N ARG A 196 -17.52 -4.07 10.84
CA ARG A 196 -18.26 -5.08 11.61
C ARG A 196 -17.93 -5.05 13.10
N GLY A 197 -17.18 -4.06 13.56
CA GLY A 197 -16.79 -3.93 14.97
C GLY A 197 -15.96 -5.12 15.48
N LYS A 198 -15.19 -5.77 14.60
CA LYS A 198 -14.37 -6.93 14.95
C LYS A 198 -13.03 -6.94 14.24
N ALA A 199 -12.01 -7.42 14.93
CA ALA A 199 -10.72 -7.71 14.31
C ALA A 199 -10.85 -8.85 13.29
N PHE A 200 -10.03 -8.79 12.24
CA PHE A 200 -9.97 -9.80 11.20
C PHE A 200 -8.53 -10.25 10.98
N LYS A 201 -8.38 -11.48 10.46
CA LYS A 201 -7.07 -12.04 10.16
C LYS A 201 -6.44 -11.31 8.95
N VAL A 202 -5.18 -10.93 9.08
CA VAL A 202 -4.36 -10.41 7.98
C VAL A 202 -4.03 -11.56 7.05
N LEU A 203 -4.34 -11.38 5.76
CA LEU A 203 -4.20 -12.40 4.72
C LEU A 203 -3.65 -11.71 3.47
N SER A 204 -2.39 -11.27 3.55
CA SER A 204 -1.72 -10.54 2.48
C SER A 204 -0.35 -11.14 2.22
N GLY A 205 0.01 -11.29 0.95
CA GLY A 205 1.27 -11.91 0.53
C GLY A 205 1.60 -11.55 -0.91
N PHE A 206 2.63 -12.15 -1.46
CA PHE A 206 2.98 -12.02 -2.88
C PHE A 206 2.59 -13.28 -3.64
N PHE A 207 2.22 -13.10 -4.91
CA PHE A 207 2.00 -14.19 -5.85
C PHE A 207 2.29 -13.71 -7.26
N THR A 208 2.43 -14.65 -8.19
CA THR A 208 2.44 -14.33 -9.62
C THR A 208 1.05 -14.52 -10.21
N THR A 209 0.62 -13.55 -11.00
CA THR A 209 -0.66 -13.59 -11.71
C THR A 209 -0.52 -13.20 -13.17
N ASP A 210 -1.31 -13.84 -14.03
CA ASP A 210 -1.56 -13.40 -15.40
C ASP A 210 -2.53 -12.20 -15.44
N GLY A 211 -3.05 -11.80 -14.27
CA GLY A 211 -3.94 -10.66 -14.09
C GLY A 211 -3.37 -9.34 -14.63
N CYS A 212 -2.05 -9.16 -14.69
CA CYS A 212 -1.46 -7.96 -15.30
C CYS A 212 -1.56 -7.94 -16.84
N GLY A 213 -1.86 -9.08 -17.49
CA GLY A 213 -1.96 -9.18 -18.95
C GLY A 213 -0.61 -9.19 -19.68
N TYR A 214 0.51 -9.21 -18.97
CA TYR A 214 1.82 -9.50 -19.55
C TYR A 214 2.00 -11.01 -19.72
N ALA A 215 2.53 -11.46 -20.86
CA ALA A 215 2.55 -12.89 -21.22
C ALA A 215 3.30 -13.79 -20.20
N ALA A 216 4.30 -13.26 -19.50
CA ALA A 216 5.07 -14.00 -18.49
C ALA A 216 4.45 -13.97 -17.07
N GLY A 217 3.33 -13.27 -16.91
CA GLY A 217 2.73 -12.91 -15.63
C GLY A 217 3.54 -11.86 -14.85
N CYS A 218 2.95 -11.35 -13.78
CA CYS A 218 3.60 -10.38 -12.89
C CYS A 218 3.49 -10.81 -11.43
N ASN A 219 4.57 -10.60 -10.68
CA ASN A 219 4.56 -10.53 -9.23
C ASN A 219 3.73 -9.30 -8.81
N ILE A 220 2.80 -9.53 -7.90
CA ILE A 220 1.99 -8.49 -7.26
C ILE A 220 1.71 -8.92 -5.83
N SER A 221 1.44 -7.97 -4.94
CA SER A 221 0.84 -8.33 -3.66
C SER A 221 -0.64 -8.68 -3.86
N TYR A 222 -1.13 -9.64 -3.07
CA TYR A 222 -2.55 -9.85 -2.87
C TYR A 222 -2.94 -9.44 -1.46
N ASP A 223 -4.19 -9.05 -1.35
CA ASP A 223 -4.98 -9.20 -0.13
C ASP A 223 -6.12 -10.13 -0.54
N LEU A 224 -6.18 -11.36 0.01
CA LEU A 224 -6.88 -12.50 -0.62
C LEU A 224 -8.28 -12.13 -1.15
N ALA A 225 -8.35 -11.95 -2.47
CA ALA A 225 -9.52 -11.52 -3.22
C ALA A 225 -10.65 -12.57 -3.29
N GLY A 226 -10.52 -13.69 -2.57
CA GLY A 226 -11.48 -14.79 -2.52
C GLY A 226 -12.08 -15.07 -1.13
N THR A 227 -11.71 -14.28 -0.10
CA THR A 227 -12.46 -14.31 1.16
C THR A 227 -13.62 -13.32 1.05
N PRO A 228 -14.75 -13.51 1.78
CA PRO A 228 -15.81 -12.49 1.86
C PRO A 228 -15.31 -11.10 2.30
N SER A 229 -14.05 -10.98 2.72
CA SER A 229 -13.36 -9.81 3.27
C SER A 229 -12.95 -8.72 2.26
N THR A 230 -13.06 -8.94 0.95
CA THR A 230 -12.82 -7.88 -0.07
C THR A 230 -13.80 -6.71 0.03
N PHE A 231 -15.03 -6.98 0.50
CA PHE A 231 -15.98 -5.92 0.79
C PHE A 231 -15.65 -5.16 2.07
N PHE A 232 -14.90 -5.73 3.01
CA PHE A 232 -14.70 -5.16 4.36
C PHE A 232 -13.66 -4.04 4.45
N ARG A 233 -12.97 -3.74 3.35
CA ARG A 233 -11.72 -2.96 3.37
C ARG A 233 -11.74 -1.71 2.52
N VAL A 234 -12.88 -1.34 1.92
CA VAL A 234 -12.96 -0.08 1.15
C VAL A 234 -13.36 1.05 2.08
N PHE A 235 -12.41 1.93 2.35
CA PHE A 235 -12.59 3.18 3.08
C PHE A 235 -12.91 4.31 2.11
N ARG A 236 -13.77 5.23 2.53
CA ARG A 236 -14.08 6.46 1.80
C ARG A 236 -13.83 7.66 2.68
N PHE A 237 -13.40 8.75 2.07
CA PHE A 237 -13.26 10.02 2.76
C PHE A 237 -14.61 10.73 2.84
N SER A 238 -14.92 11.33 3.97
CA SER A 238 -16.02 12.28 4.09
C SER A 238 -15.55 13.73 4.02
N ASP A 239 -14.31 14.01 4.44
CA ASP A 239 -13.67 15.33 4.36
C ASP A 239 -12.14 15.21 4.53
N LEU A 240 -11.41 16.32 4.38
CA LEU A 240 -10.01 16.47 4.81
C LEU A 240 -9.86 17.63 5.81
N PRO A 241 -8.94 17.54 6.79
CA PRO A 241 -8.02 16.43 7.05
C PRO A 241 -8.74 15.19 7.59
N ALA A 242 -8.21 14.01 7.27
CA ALA A 242 -8.75 12.72 7.67
C ALA A 242 -7.72 11.88 8.42
N LYS A 243 -8.20 10.98 9.28
CA LYS A 243 -7.36 10.08 10.06
C LYS A 243 -7.98 8.69 10.13
N LEU A 244 -7.19 7.67 9.81
CA LEU A 244 -7.52 6.28 10.09
C LEU A 244 -6.63 5.75 11.22
N VAL A 245 -7.25 5.17 12.24
CA VAL A 245 -6.54 4.42 13.28
C VAL A 245 -6.70 2.93 13.02
N VAL A 246 -5.57 2.23 12.92
CA VAL A 246 -5.51 0.78 12.73
C VAL A 246 -4.86 0.15 13.95
N LYS A 247 -5.51 -0.87 14.49
CA LYS A 247 -5.02 -1.68 15.60
C LYS A 247 -4.51 -3.01 15.08
N LEU A 248 -3.32 -3.42 15.51
CA LEU A 248 -2.66 -4.64 15.09
C LEU A 248 -2.36 -5.52 16.31
N TRP A 249 -2.62 -6.82 16.17
CA TRP A 249 -2.30 -7.83 17.17
C TRP A 249 -1.56 -9.02 16.55
N ARG A 250 -0.67 -9.63 17.32
CA ARG A 250 -0.01 -10.91 16.99
C ARG A 250 -0.98 -12.07 17.13
N GLU A 251 -1.74 -12.06 18.23
CA GLU A 251 -2.76 -13.06 18.53
C GLU A 251 -4.17 -12.50 18.34
N ALA A 252 -5.16 -13.39 18.17
CA ALA A 252 -6.55 -12.96 18.04
C ALA A 252 -6.99 -12.26 19.33
N PRO A 253 -7.41 -10.98 19.30
CA PRO A 253 -7.92 -10.33 20.49
C PRO A 253 -9.29 -10.91 20.85
N ALA A 254 -9.61 -10.99 22.14
CA ALA A 254 -10.94 -11.41 22.61
C ALA A 254 -12.03 -10.44 22.12
N ASP A 255 -11.73 -9.14 22.05
CA ASP A 255 -12.53 -8.10 21.43
C ASP A 255 -11.66 -6.88 21.04
N ILE A 256 -12.22 -5.94 20.29
CA ILE A 256 -11.51 -4.77 19.71
C ILE A 256 -11.06 -3.70 20.72
N ASN A 257 -11.48 -3.81 21.99
CA ASN A 257 -11.08 -2.89 23.06
C ASN A 257 -9.82 -3.33 23.78
N ILE A 258 -9.39 -4.59 23.59
CA ILE A 258 -8.10 -5.06 24.07
C ILE A 258 -6.99 -4.20 23.45
N ALA A 259 -6.01 -3.81 24.27
CA ALA A 259 -4.88 -3.02 23.81
C ALA A 259 -4.17 -3.73 22.65
N PRO A 260 -3.87 -3.02 21.54
CA PRO A 260 -3.11 -3.60 20.44
C PRO A 260 -1.63 -3.73 20.78
N ASP A 261 -0.95 -4.67 20.11
CA ASP A 261 0.51 -4.73 20.13
C ASP A 261 1.10 -3.51 19.41
N VAL A 262 0.45 -3.08 18.32
CA VAL A 262 0.79 -1.85 17.60
C VAL A 262 -0.46 -1.06 17.21
N ARG A 263 -0.42 0.24 17.47
CA ARG A 263 -1.36 1.23 16.94
C ARG A 263 -0.73 1.96 15.76
N PHE A 264 -1.39 1.95 14.61
CA PHE A 264 -0.93 2.59 13.39
C PHE A 264 -1.89 3.70 12.98
N GLU A 265 -1.40 4.93 12.87
CA GLU A 265 -2.19 6.12 12.55
C GLU A 265 -1.83 6.60 11.15
N ILE A 266 -2.84 6.73 10.29
CA ILE A 266 -2.68 7.14 8.90
C ILE A 266 -3.43 8.46 8.73
N ASN A 267 -2.69 9.54 8.53
CA ASN A 267 -3.22 10.89 8.38
C ASN A 267 -3.23 11.29 6.91
N PHE A 268 -4.26 12.02 6.52
CA PHE A 268 -4.44 12.57 5.18
C PHE A 268 -4.80 14.05 5.32
N ASP A 269 -4.07 14.92 4.63
CA ASP A 269 -4.35 16.36 4.53
C ASP A 269 -4.51 16.81 3.08
#